data_AF-A0AAF0R5B0-F1
#
_entry.id   AF-A0AAF0R5B0-F1
#
_cell.length_a   1.000
_cell.length_b   1.000
_cell.length_c   1.000
_cell.angle_alpha   90.00
_cell.angle_beta   90.00
_cell.angle_gamma   90.00
#
_symmetry.space_group_name_H-M   'P 1'
#
loop_
_entity.id
_entity.type
_entity.pdbx_description
1 polymer ?
#
loop_
_entity_poly.entity_id
_entity_poly.type
_entity_poly.pdbx_seq_one_letter_code
_entity_poly.pdbx_strand_id
1 'polypeptide(L)'
;NGKVIAYSSRQLKVHEKNYPTHDLELAVVVFALKIWRHYLYGVHVDVFTDHKSLQYVSTQKELNLRQRRWLELLKVYDMSIFYHPGKANGVADFLSRLSMAS
;
A
#
# COMPACT_ATOMS: atom_id res chain seq x y z
N ASN A 1 -6.53 -21.67 5.65
CA ASN A 1 -5.06 -21.84 5.74
C ASN A 1 -4.37 -20.53 5.41
N GLY A 2 -4.35 -19.58 6.36
CA GLY A 2 -3.76 -18.24 6.20
C GLY A 2 -2.25 -18.23 6.43
N LYS A 3 -1.50 -18.96 5.59
CA LYS A 3 -0.04 -19.02 5.69
C LYS A 3 0.57 -17.85 4.91
N VAL A 4 1.46 -17.10 5.57
CA VAL A 4 2.18 -16.02 4.91
C VAL A 4 3.17 -16.58 3.89
N ILE A 5 3.15 -16.02 2.68
CA ILE A 5 4.04 -16.39 1.58
C ILE A 5 5.36 -15.60 1.68
N ALA A 6 5.26 -14.29 1.91
CA ALA A 6 6.43 -13.42 2.01
C ALA A 6 6.12 -12.12 2.76
N TYR A 7 7.17 -11.47 3.27
CA TYR A 7 7.14 -10.13 3.83
C TYR A 7 8.08 -9.22 3.04
N SER A 8 7.74 -7.95 2.93
CA SER A 8 8.62 -6.94 2.35
C SER A 8 8.42 -5.60 3.06
N SER A 9 9.52 -4.90 3.29
CA SER A 9 9.53 -3.53 3.80
C SER A 9 10.63 -2.74 3.07
N ARG A 10 10.51 -1.42 3.09
CA ARG A 10 11.55 -0.52 2.57
C ARG A 10 11.56 0.78 3.33
N GLN A 11 12.72 1.43 3.35
CA GLN A 11 12.82 2.81 3.78
C GLN A 11 12.20 3.77 2.75
N LEU A 12 11.76 4.92 3.25
CA LEU A 12 11.33 6.04 2.41
C LEU A 12 12.54 6.64 1.68
N LYS A 13 12.40 6.89 0.39
CA LYS A 13 13.38 7.67 -0.37
C LYS A 13 13.39 9.11 0.14
N VAL A 14 14.52 9.80 -0.05
CA VAL A 14 14.72 11.18 0.42
C VAL A 14 13.57 12.10 0.00
N HIS A 15 13.08 12.00 -1.24
CA HIS A 15 11.97 12.82 -1.74
C HIS A 15 10.59 12.38 -1.23
N GLU A 16 10.41 11.09 -0.87
CA GLU A 16 9.15 10.57 -0.31
C GLU A 16 8.95 11.06 1.12
N LYS A 17 10.02 11.38 1.86
CA LYS A 17 9.93 11.93 3.23
C LYS A 17 9.08 13.21 3.32
N ASN A 18 8.93 13.94 2.22
CA ASN A 18 8.15 15.17 2.14
C ASN A 18 6.70 14.93 1.71
N TYR A 19 6.28 13.66 1.53
CA TYR A 19 4.94 13.34 1.09
C TYR A 19 3.98 13.44 2.27
N PRO A 20 2.74 13.93 2.05
CA PRO A 20 1.69 13.77 3.04
C PRO A 20 1.49 12.30 3.40
N THR A 21 1.06 12.00 4.62
CA THR A 21 0.85 10.62 5.09
C THR A 21 -0.02 9.80 4.13
N HIS A 22 -1.10 10.37 3.60
CA HIS A 22 -1.94 9.70 2.61
C HIS A 22 -1.17 9.24 1.36
N ASP A 23 -0.24 10.05 0.86
CA ASP A 23 0.60 9.70 -0.28
C ASP A 23 1.66 8.64 0.10
N LEU A 24 2.15 8.65 1.34
CA LEU A 24 3.04 7.60 1.84
C LEU A 24 2.34 6.25 1.88
N GLU A 25 1.13 6.21 2.44
CA GLU A 25 0.34 4.98 2.53
C GLU A 25 -0.02 4.43 1.14
N LEU A 26 -0.39 5.32 0.22
CA LEU A 26 -0.61 4.93 -1.18
C LEU A 26 0.68 4.42 -1.85
N ALA A 27 1.83 5.03 -1.55
CA ALA A 27 3.13 4.57 -2.06
C ALA A 27 3.47 3.16 -1.58
N VAL A 28 3.06 2.79 -0.36
CA VAL A 28 3.25 1.43 0.19
C VAL A 28 2.44 0.40 -0.61
N VAL A 29 1.17 0.69 -0.91
CA VAL A 29 0.33 -0.18 -1.76
C VAL A 29 0.95 -0.33 -3.16
N VAL A 30 1.32 0.79 -3.78
CA VAL A 30 1.98 0.79 -5.10
C VAL A 30 3.28 -0.01 -5.10
N PHE A 31 4.07 0.10 -4.03
CA PHE A 31 5.29 -0.67 -3.86
C PHE A 31 5.03 -2.17 -3.76
N ALA A 32 4.08 -2.58 -2.92
CA ALA A 32 3.71 -3.99 -2.77
C ALA A 32 3.23 -4.60 -4.09
N LEU A 33 2.35 -3.91 -4.82
CA LEU A 33 1.85 -4.37 -6.13
C LEU A 33 2.98 -4.53 -7.17
N LYS A 34 3.98 -3.65 -7.14
CA LYS A 34 5.13 -3.75 -8.06
C LYS A 34 6.04 -4.93 -7.73
N ILE A 35 6.36 -5.16 -6.45
CA ILE A 35 7.20 -6.29 -6.04
C ILE A 35 6.50 -7.60 -6.35
N TRP A 36 5.24 -7.71 -5.96
CA TRP A 36 4.50 -8.97 -6.00
C TRP A 36 3.68 -9.12 -7.29
N ARG A 37 3.96 -8.34 -8.33
CA ARG A 37 3.25 -8.41 -9.63
C ARG A 37 3.14 -9.84 -10.15
N HIS A 38 4.19 -10.65 -10.01
CA HIS A 38 4.22 -12.04 -10.45
C HIS A 38 3.26 -12.97 -9.69
N TYR A 39 2.83 -12.61 -8.47
CA TYR A 39 1.79 -13.32 -7.72
C TYR A 39 0.39 -12.71 -7.90
N LEU A 40 0.33 -11.39 -8.08
CA LEU A 40 -0.92 -10.62 -7.98
C LEU A 40 -1.57 -10.34 -9.35
N TYR A 41 -0.84 -10.52 -10.45
CA TYR A 41 -1.37 -10.24 -11.77
C TYR A 41 -2.37 -11.32 -12.23
N GLY A 42 -3.56 -10.90 -12.66
CA GLY A 42 -4.61 -11.79 -13.16
C GLY A 42 -5.44 -12.50 -12.10
N VAL A 43 -5.30 -12.12 -10.82
CA VAL A 43 -6.09 -12.65 -9.70
C VAL A 43 -6.71 -11.51 -8.90
N HIS A 44 -7.83 -11.79 -8.22
CA HIS A 44 -8.43 -10.83 -7.29
C HIS A 44 -7.56 -10.70 -6.03
N VAL A 45 -7.34 -9.46 -5.59
CA VAL A 45 -6.49 -9.15 -4.44
C VAL A 45 -7.22 -8.29 -3.42
N ASP A 46 -7.33 -8.80 -2.19
CA ASP A 46 -7.80 -8.03 -1.04
C ASP A 46 -6.60 -7.34 -0.37
N VAL A 47 -6.60 -6.02 -0.37
CA VAL A 47 -5.59 -5.20 0.32
C VAL A 47 -6.15 -4.71 1.65
N PHE A 48 -5.53 -5.12 2.74
CA PHE A 48 -5.85 -4.68 4.09
C PHE A 48 -4.89 -3.58 4.53
N THR A 49 -5.43 -2.46 5.01
CA THR A 49 -4.66 -1.30 5.48
C THR A 49 -5.29 -0.70 6.73
N ASP A 50 -4.48 -0.21 7.66
CA ASP A 50 -4.94 0.57 8.82
C ASP A 50 -5.13 2.06 8.50
N HIS A 51 -5.00 2.45 7.24
CA HIS A 51 -5.23 3.82 6.79
C HIS A 51 -6.58 3.96 6.08
N LYS A 52 -7.61 4.35 6.85
CA LYS A 52 -9.01 4.38 6.41
C LYS A 52 -9.27 5.17 5.12
N SER A 53 -8.53 6.25 4.85
CA SER A 53 -8.78 7.07 3.66
C SER A 53 -8.38 6.39 2.34
N LEU A 54 -7.52 5.35 2.37
CA LEU A 54 -7.19 4.60 1.16
C LEU A 54 -8.39 3.84 0.57
N GLN A 55 -9.44 3.57 1.35
CA GLN A 55 -10.69 2.99 0.83
C GLN A 55 -11.35 3.89 -0.23
N TYR A 56 -11.08 5.20 -0.19
CA TYR A 56 -11.70 6.20 -1.06
C TYR A 56 -10.75 6.70 -2.15
N VAL A 57 -9.57 6.07 -2.31
CA VAL A 57 -8.54 6.52 -3.26
C VAL A 57 -9.08 6.56 -4.70
N SER A 58 -9.96 5.63 -5.06
CA SER A 58 -10.57 5.54 -6.39
C SER A 58 -11.68 6.55 -6.65
N THR A 59 -12.28 7.12 -5.59
CA THR A 59 -13.43 8.06 -5.70
C THR A 59 -13.04 9.52 -5.45
N GLN A 60 -11.77 9.77 -5.13
CA GLN A 60 -11.26 11.10 -4.84
C GLN A 60 -11.23 11.97 -6.12
N LYS A 61 -11.90 13.12 -6.07
CA LYS A 61 -12.10 14.01 -7.23
C LYS A 61 -10.84 14.78 -7.63
N GLU A 62 -10.09 15.26 -6.63
CA GLU A 62 -8.90 16.09 -6.85
C GLU A 62 -7.65 15.26 -6.59
N LEU A 63 -6.99 14.89 -7.69
CA LEU A 63 -5.76 14.09 -7.65
C LEU A 63 -4.62 14.85 -8.30
N ASN A 64 -3.48 14.86 -7.60
CA ASN A 64 -2.24 15.36 -8.17
C ASN A 64 -1.69 14.38 -9.23
N LEU A 65 -0.72 14.82 -10.05
CA LEU A 65 -0.15 14.00 -11.13
C LEU A 65 0.44 12.66 -10.66
N ARG A 66 0.99 12.61 -9.45
CA ARG A 66 1.56 11.37 -8.87
C ARG A 66 0.44 10.38 -8.54
N GLN A 67 -0.58 10.83 -7.83
CA GLN A 67 -1.74 10.01 -7.45
C GLN A 67 -2.46 9.48 -8.69
N ARG A 68 -2.61 10.29 -9.75
CA ARG A 68 -3.18 9.82 -11.03
C ARG A 68 -2.38 8.67 -11.63
N ARG A 69 -1.06 8.79 -11.73
CA ARG A 69 -0.19 7.72 -12.25
C ARG A 69 -0.28 6.45 -11.40
N TRP A 70 -0.42 6.60 -10.10
CA TRP A 70 -0.58 5.46 -9.19
C TRP A 70 -1.95 4.81 -9.34
N LEU A 71 -3.04 5.58 -9.47
CA LEU A 71 -4.36 5.03 -9.74
C LEU A 71 -4.43 4.26 -11.06
N GLU A 72 -3.80 4.77 -12.12
CA GLU A 72 -3.71 4.04 -13.39
C GLU A 72 -3.01 2.68 -13.21
N LEU A 73 -2.01 2.60 -12.33
CA LEU A 73 -1.40 1.32 -11.98
C LEU A 73 -2.35 0.43 -11.17
N LEU A 74 -3.08 0.98 -10.19
CA LEU A 74 -4.03 0.19 -9.39
C LEU A 74 -5.12 -0.43 -10.25
N LYS A 75 -5.63 0.31 -11.25
CA LYS A 75 -6.65 -0.16 -12.19
C LYS A 75 -6.24 -1.37 -13.02
N VAL A 76 -4.94 -1.66 -13.12
CA VAL A 76 -4.44 -2.87 -13.81
C VAL A 76 -4.74 -4.14 -13.00
N TYR A 77 -4.96 -4.00 -11.69
CA TYR A 77 -5.25 -5.12 -10.79
C TYR A 77 -6.74 -5.17 -10.48
N ASP A 78 -7.28 -6.38 -10.45
CA ASP A 78 -8.58 -6.64 -9.83
C ASP A 78 -8.38 -6.66 -8.32
N MET A 79 -8.72 -5.56 -7.63
CA MET A 79 -8.42 -5.42 -6.20
C MET A 79 -9.49 -4.65 -5.42
N SER A 80 -9.61 -5.03 -4.15
CA SER A 80 -10.47 -4.38 -3.16
C SER A 80 -9.62 -3.86 -1.99
N ILE A 81 -9.90 -2.65 -1.48
CA ILE A 81 -9.18 -2.07 -0.34
C ILE A 81 -10.08 -2.06 0.89
N PHE A 82 -9.65 -2.75 1.94
CA PHE A 82 -10.36 -2.85 3.21
C PHE A 82 -9.57 -2.19 4.34
N TYR A 83 -10.28 -1.39 5.13
CA TYR A 83 -9.74 -0.87 6.37
C TYR A 83 -9.70 -1.98 7.43
N HIS A 84 -8.55 -2.16 8.06
CA HIS A 84 -8.34 -3.09 9.16
C HIS A 84 -7.61 -2.37 10.31
N PRO A 85 -8.18 -2.30 11.52
CA PRO A 85 -7.56 -1.55 12.62
C PRO A 85 -6.14 -2.04 12.94
N GLY A 86 -5.21 -1.11 13.14
CA GLY A 86 -3.77 -1.40 13.29
C GLY A 86 -3.39 -2.42 14.36
N LYS A 87 -4.22 -2.63 15.40
CA LYS A 87 -4.01 -3.70 16.40
C LYS A 87 -3.96 -5.11 15.80
N ALA A 88 -4.60 -5.32 14.65
CA ALA A 88 -4.58 -6.59 13.94
C ALA A 88 -3.54 -6.63 12.80
N ASN A 89 -2.81 -5.53 12.56
CA ASN A 89 -1.74 -5.42 11.56
C ASN A 89 -0.33 -5.45 12.20
N GLY A 90 -0.19 -6.15 13.33
CA GLY A 90 1.00 -6.07 14.18
C GLY A 90 2.32 -6.46 13.50
N VAL A 91 2.29 -7.39 12.53
CA VAL A 91 3.49 -7.79 11.79
C VAL A 91 3.96 -6.68 10.84
N ALA A 92 3.03 -6.03 10.13
CA ALA A 92 3.38 -4.93 9.24
C ALA A 92 3.87 -3.70 10.02
N ASP A 93 3.23 -3.39 11.16
CA ASP A 93 3.65 -2.29 12.05
C ASP A 93 5.04 -2.54 12.65
N PHE A 94 5.35 -3.77 13.04
CA PHE A 94 6.68 -4.13 13.52
C PHE A 94 7.75 -3.93 12.43
N LEU A 95 7.49 -4.42 11.22
CA LEU A 95 8.43 -4.31 10.09
C LEU A 95 8.66 -2.85 9.65
N SER A 96 7.62 -2.02 9.66
CA SER A 96 7.74 -0.60 9.31
C SER A 96 8.58 0.17 10.33
N ARG A 97 8.44 -0.14 11.63
CA ARG A 97 9.22 0.47 12.72
C ARG A 97 10.67 0.04 12.76
N LEU A 98 10.97 -1.24 12.52
CA LEU A 98 12.35 -1.72 12.45
C LEU A 98 13.14 -1.02 11.34
N SER A 99 12.51 -0.80 10.19
CA SER A 99 13.14 -0.09 9.07
C SER A 99 13.46 1.38 9.38
N MET A 100 12.82 2.00 10.38
CA MET A 100 13.13 3.38 10.79
C MET A 100 14.30 3.47 11.79
N ALA A 101 14.66 2.36 12.45
CA ALA A 101 15.70 2.32 13.47
C ALA A 101 17.11 2.07 12.91
N SER A 102 17.24 1.77 11.61
CA SER A 102 18.49 1.43 10.90
C SER A 102 18.99 2.55 10.00
#